data_AF-J3IQR9-F1
#
_entry.id   AF-J3IQR9-F1
#
_cell.length_a   1.000
_cell.length_b   1.000
_cell.length_c   1.000
_cell.angle_alpha   90.00
_cell.angle_beta   90.00
_cell.angle_gamma   90.00
#
_symmetry.space_group_name_H-M   'P 1'
#
loop_
_entity.id
_entity.type
_entity.pdbx_description
1 polymer ?
#
loop_
_entity_poly.entity_id
_entity_poly.type
_entity_poly.pdbx_seq_one_letter_code
_entity_poly.pdbx_strand_id
1 'polypeptide(L)'
;MKIRQFAPALLSALLGQHAYAYGPEQAANNLAHDFANCAAYYMLVAKGSGGGQLATNSTEAASQAIDASIQLTSEKLAMARYNMALKSMMRDMDNSFANFSIVINDYADLCKELMENVEARHKYWLQKEDRP
;
A
#
# COMPACT_ATOMS: atom_id res chain seq x y z
N MET A 1 46.79 36.14 35.55
CA MET A 1 45.31 36.12 35.60
C MET A 1 44.76 36.94 34.43
N LYS A 2 43.73 36.40 33.75
CA LYS A 2 43.03 36.85 32.51
C LYS A 2 43.46 36.13 31.21
N ILE A 3 42.94 34.92 31.06
CA ILE A 3 42.85 34.21 29.79
C ILE A 3 41.60 34.74 29.08
N ARG A 4 41.75 35.25 27.86
CA ARG A 4 40.64 35.70 27.00
C ARG A 4 39.88 34.48 26.49
N GLN A 5 38.59 34.42 26.80
CA GLN A 5 37.67 33.43 26.23
C GLN A 5 37.50 33.74 24.74
N PHE A 6 37.88 32.80 23.87
CA PHE A 6 37.44 32.77 22.48
C PHE A 6 36.15 31.94 22.43
N ALA A 7 35.09 32.56 21.90
CA ALA A 7 33.80 31.93 21.67
C ALA A 7 33.89 30.87 20.56
N PRO A 8 33.27 29.68 20.69
CA PRO A 8 33.08 28.78 19.57
C PRO A 8 31.79 29.18 18.86
N ALA A 9 31.92 29.99 17.81
CA ALA A 9 30.84 30.31 16.90
C ALA A 9 30.95 29.45 15.64
N LEU A 10 29.89 28.66 15.40
CA LEU A 10 29.49 28.04 14.14
C LEU A 10 30.45 27.04 13.46
N LEU A 11 30.04 25.76 13.48
CA LEU A 11 29.92 24.99 12.24
C LEU A 11 28.83 23.91 12.38
N SER A 12 27.61 24.33 12.67
CA SER A 12 26.40 23.53 12.48
C SER A 12 26.02 23.55 11.00
N ALA A 13 26.67 22.72 10.18
CA ALA A 13 26.19 22.44 8.83
C ALA A 13 26.82 21.12 8.36
N LEU A 14 26.02 20.05 8.39
CA LEU A 14 26.10 18.82 7.58
C LEU A 14 25.31 17.69 8.29
N LEU A 15 24.10 18.00 8.76
CA LEU A 15 23.07 16.95 8.75
C LEU A 15 22.62 16.89 7.29
N GLY A 16 23.34 16.11 6.49
CA GLY A 16 22.90 15.73 5.17
C GLY A 16 21.46 15.25 5.29
N GLN A 17 20.57 15.90 4.55
CA GLN A 17 19.22 15.41 4.34
C GLN A 17 19.37 14.11 3.57
N HIS A 18 19.39 12.99 4.29
CA HIS A 18 19.37 11.69 3.64
C HIS A 18 17.91 11.45 3.24
N ALA A 19 17.56 11.90 2.04
CA ALA A 19 16.41 11.37 1.33
C ALA A 19 16.75 9.92 0.99
N TYR A 20 16.47 9.01 1.92
CA TYR A 20 16.63 7.59 1.67
C TYR A 20 15.40 7.14 0.88
N ALA A 21 15.59 6.83 -0.40
CA ALA A 21 14.65 5.99 -1.13
C ALA A 21 14.42 4.71 -0.33
N TYR A 22 13.19 4.18 -0.33
CA TYR A 22 12.89 2.97 0.45
C TYR A 22 13.87 1.84 0.14
N GLY A 23 14.38 1.22 1.20
CA GLY A 23 15.16 -0.01 1.06
C GLY A 23 14.32 -1.12 0.42
N PRO A 24 14.94 -2.13 -0.23
CA PRO A 24 14.21 -3.21 -0.91
C PRO A 24 13.18 -3.93 -0.04
N GLU A 25 13.48 -4.12 1.25
CA GLU A 25 12.55 -4.73 2.22
C GLU A 25 11.29 -3.87 2.44
N GLN A 26 11.46 -2.56 2.59
CA GLN A 26 10.34 -1.64 2.79
C GLN A 26 9.49 -1.53 1.51
N ALA A 27 10.13 -1.52 0.34
CA ALA A 27 9.43 -1.52 -0.94
C ALA A 27 8.61 -2.81 -1.13
N ALA A 28 9.18 -3.98 -0.84
CA ALA A 28 8.47 -5.25 -0.88
C ALA A 28 7.31 -5.30 0.14
N ASN A 29 7.52 -4.76 1.35
CA ASN A 29 6.49 -4.70 2.37
C ASN A 29 5.31 -3.79 1.99
N ASN A 30 5.58 -2.66 1.33
CA ASN A 30 4.55 -1.75 0.82
C ASN A 30 3.82 -2.36 -0.38
N LEU A 31 4.53 -3.03 -1.28
CA LEU A 31 3.93 -3.79 -2.37
C LEU A 31 3.00 -4.88 -1.85
N ALA A 32 3.41 -5.63 -0.82
CA ALA A 32 2.56 -6.61 -0.16
C ALA A 32 1.30 -5.98 0.45
N HIS A 33 1.42 -4.77 1.01
CA HIS A 33 0.28 -4.03 1.53
C HIS A 33 -0.71 -3.64 0.41
N ASP A 34 -0.22 -3.18 -0.74
CA ASP A 34 -1.08 -2.90 -1.90
C ASP A 34 -1.82 -4.15 -2.38
N PHE A 35 -1.13 -5.29 -2.46
CA PHE A 35 -1.76 -6.57 -2.81
C PHE A 35 -2.89 -6.95 -1.84
N ALA A 36 -2.68 -6.80 -0.53
CA ALA A 36 -3.72 -7.06 0.46
C ALA A 36 -4.92 -6.12 0.33
N ASN A 37 -4.69 -4.84 -0.02
CA ASN A 37 -5.77 -3.90 -0.33
C ASN A 37 -6.52 -4.33 -1.59
N CYS A 38 -5.81 -4.72 -2.65
CA CYS A 38 -6.45 -5.15 -3.89
C CYS A 38 -7.23 -6.46 -3.75
N ALA A 39 -6.76 -7.38 -2.91
CA ALA A 39 -7.53 -8.55 -2.55
C ALA A 39 -8.89 -8.18 -1.90
N ALA A 40 -8.90 -7.22 -0.98
CA ALA A 40 -10.13 -6.72 -0.37
C ALA A 40 -11.04 -6.02 -1.38
N TYR A 41 -10.48 -5.18 -2.26
CA TYR A 41 -11.20 -4.50 -3.32
C TYR A 41 -11.91 -5.50 -4.25
N TYR A 42 -11.18 -6.45 -4.82
CA TYR A 42 -11.75 -7.44 -5.75
C TYR A 42 -12.77 -8.35 -5.06
N MET A 43 -12.60 -8.68 -3.78
CA MET A 43 -13.62 -9.41 -3.02
C MET A 43 -14.92 -8.60 -2.88
N LEU A 44 -14.82 -7.28 -2.67
CA LEU A 44 -16.00 -6.41 -2.66
C LEU A 44 -16.64 -6.28 -4.03
N VAL A 45 -15.86 -6.19 -5.12
CA VAL A 45 -16.40 -6.23 -6.50
C VAL A 45 -17.17 -7.53 -6.72
N ALA A 46 -16.60 -8.67 -6.33
CA ALA A 46 -17.24 -9.97 -6.46
C ALA A 46 -18.60 -9.99 -5.75
N LYS A 47 -18.62 -9.54 -4.48
CA LYS A 47 -19.84 -9.47 -3.67
C LYS A 47 -20.88 -8.49 -4.23
N GLY A 48 -20.45 -7.30 -4.65
CA GLY A 48 -21.32 -6.24 -5.16
C GLY A 48 -21.92 -6.55 -6.54
N SER A 49 -21.25 -7.39 -7.33
CA SER A 49 -21.72 -7.76 -8.68
C SER A 49 -22.97 -8.64 -8.70
N GLY A 50 -23.32 -9.29 -7.57
CA GLY A 50 -24.47 -10.18 -7.48
C GLY A 50 -24.29 -11.53 -8.18
N GLY A 51 -23.09 -11.85 -8.71
CA GLY A 51 -22.75 -13.15 -9.29
C GLY A 51 -22.25 -13.08 -10.74
N GLY A 52 -22.27 -14.22 -11.42
CA GLY A 52 -21.85 -14.35 -12.82
C GLY A 52 -20.34 -14.23 -13.05
N GLN A 53 -19.95 -14.00 -14.30
CA GLN A 53 -18.53 -14.00 -14.70
C GLN A 53 -17.70 -12.94 -13.98
N LEU A 54 -18.28 -11.76 -13.72
CA LEU A 54 -17.60 -10.71 -12.99
C LEU A 54 -17.29 -11.13 -11.55
N ALA A 55 -18.21 -11.81 -10.87
CA ALA A 55 -17.97 -12.34 -9.53
C ALA A 55 -16.86 -13.39 -9.52
N THR A 56 -16.86 -14.31 -10.48
CA THR A 56 -15.83 -15.34 -10.60
C THR A 56 -14.45 -14.71 -10.85
N ASN A 57 -14.34 -13.85 -11.85
CA ASN A 57 -13.06 -13.20 -12.20
C ASN A 57 -12.53 -12.36 -11.03
N SER A 58 -13.41 -11.65 -10.34
CA SER A 58 -13.01 -10.83 -9.18
C SER A 58 -12.61 -11.69 -7.99
N THR A 59 -13.24 -12.85 -7.79
CA THR A 59 -12.84 -13.80 -6.74
C THR A 59 -11.45 -14.38 -7.04
N GLU A 60 -11.18 -14.74 -8.31
CA GLU A 60 -9.86 -15.21 -8.74
C GLU A 60 -8.79 -14.12 -8.57
N ALA A 61 -9.07 -12.89 -8.98
CA ALA A 61 -8.18 -11.76 -8.79
C ALA A 61 -7.91 -11.48 -7.29
N ALA A 62 -8.93 -11.60 -6.44
CA ALA A 62 -8.77 -11.47 -5.00
C ALA A 62 -7.84 -12.55 -4.41
N SER A 63 -7.98 -13.80 -4.87
CA SER A 63 -7.11 -14.92 -4.47
C SER A 63 -5.67 -14.69 -4.90
N GLN A 64 -5.45 -14.29 -6.16
CA GLN A 64 -4.10 -14.03 -6.67
C GLN A 64 -3.42 -12.88 -5.92
N ALA A 65 -4.17 -11.81 -5.64
CA ALA A 65 -3.65 -10.66 -4.90
C ALA A 65 -3.27 -11.05 -3.46
N ILE A 66 -4.11 -11.81 -2.74
CA ILE A 66 -3.76 -12.22 -1.37
C ILE A 66 -2.57 -13.17 -1.37
N ASP A 67 -2.49 -14.13 -2.31
CA ASP A 67 -1.35 -15.04 -2.43
C ASP A 67 -0.04 -14.28 -2.69
N ALA A 68 -0.06 -13.25 -3.53
CA ALA A 68 1.09 -12.38 -3.75
C ALA A 68 1.50 -11.62 -2.47
N SER A 69 0.54 -11.10 -1.70
CA SER A 69 0.84 -10.50 -0.40
C SER A 69 1.47 -11.51 0.58
N ILE A 70 1.03 -12.76 0.56
CA ILE A 70 1.56 -13.84 1.42
C ILE A 70 3.01 -14.13 1.04
N GLN A 71 3.30 -14.26 -0.26
CA GLN A 71 4.65 -14.54 -0.77
C GLN A 71 5.67 -13.47 -0.39
N LEU A 72 5.24 -12.20 -0.35
CA LEU A 72 6.11 -11.08 0.06
C LEU A 72 6.21 -10.91 1.58
N THR A 73 5.37 -11.59 2.36
CA THR A 73 5.31 -11.44 3.82
C THR A 73 5.04 -12.77 4.54
N SER A 74 3.91 -12.88 5.23
CA SER A 74 3.42 -14.09 5.89
C SER A 74 1.90 -14.12 5.81
N GLU A 75 1.31 -15.31 5.86
CA GLU A 75 -0.15 -15.50 5.84
C GLU A 75 -0.84 -14.66 6.92
N LYS A 76 -0.32 -14.71 8.16
CA LYS A 76 -0.88 -13.95 9.28
C LYS A 76 -0.90 -12.45 9.00
N LEU A 77 0.19 -11.89 8.48
CA LEU A 77 0.29 -10.46 8.22
C LEU A 77 -0.56 -10.04 7.01
N ALA A 78 -0.54 -10.81 5.93
CA ALA A 78 -1.35 -10.59 4.74
C ALA A 78 -2.84 -10.59 5.08
N MET A 79 -3.30 -11.61 5.82
CA MET A 79 -4.70 -11.71 6.25
C MET A 79 -5.10 -10.60 7.23
N ALA A 80 -4.21 -10.16 8.11
CA ALA A 80 -4.47 -9.01 8.97
C ALA A 80 -4.68 -7.73 8.14
N ARG A 81 -3.81 -7.47 7.15
CA ARG A 81 -3.93 -6.32 6.23
C ARG A 81 -5.19 -6.38 5.39
N TYR A 82 -5.48 -7.53 4.77
CA TYR A 82 -6.71 -7.77 4.03
C TYR A 82 -7.96 -7.46 4.86
N ASN A 83 -8.02 -7.99 6.09
CA ASN A 83 -9.16 -7.77 6.97
C ASN A 83 -9.31 -6.29 7.39
N MET A 84 -8.20 -5.58 7.58
CA MET A 84 -8.23 -4.14 7.84
C MET A 84 -8.72 -3.36 6.62
N ALA A 85 -8.20 -3.68 5.43
CA ALA A 85 -8.58 -3.06 4.17
C ALA A 85 -10.08 -3.27 3.89
N LEU A 86 -10.56 -4.50 4.00
CA LEU A 86 -11.96 -4.85 3.83
C LEU A 86 -12.87 -4.06 4.78
N LYS A 87 -12.50 -3.98 6.07
CA LYS A 87 -13.25 -3.19 7.05
C LYS A 87 -13.22 -1.70 6.75
N SER A 88 -12.08 -1.17 6.28
CA SER A 88 -11.96 0.23 5.88
C SER A 88 -12.89 0.53 4.71
N MET A 89 -12.75 -0.20 3.60
CA MET A 89 -13.57 -0.01 2.41
C MET A 89 -15.07 -0.15 2.70
N MET A 90 -15.46 -1.15 3.50
CA MET A 90 -16.85 -1.30 3.95
C MET A 90 -17.34 -0.06 4.72
N ARG A 91 -16.53 0.49 5.62
CA ARG A 91 -16.87 1.71 6.36
C ARG A 91 -16.91 2.93 5.45
N ASP A 92 -15.96 3.06 4.53
CA ASP A 92 -15.84 4.20 3.63
C ASP A 92 -17.03 4.29 2.66
N MET A 93 -17.72 3.17 2.40
CA MET A 93 -19.01 3.12 1.69
C MET A 93 -20.24 3.08 2.61
N ASP A 94 -20.14 3.49 3.88
CA ASP A 94 -21.22 3.45 4.89
C ASP A 94 -21.89 2.08 5.03
N ASN A 95 -21.13 1.01 4.80
CA ASN A 95 -21.59 -0.39 4.73
C ASN A 95 -22.70 -0.63 3.69
N SER A 96 -22.80 0.25 2.68
CA SER A 96 -23.82 0.21 1.63
C SER A 96 -23.17 0.08 0.26
N PHE A 97 -23.50 -0.99 -0.46
CA PHE A 97 -23.07 -1.14 -1.86
C PHE A 97 -23.68 -0.09 -2.80
N ALA A 98 -24.69 0.68 -2.37
CA ALA A 98 -25.15 1.85 -3.11
C ALA A 98 -24.05 2.94 -3.23
N ASN A 99 -23.11 2.96 -2.28
CA ASN A 99 -21.96 3.88 -2.24
C ASN A 99 -20.67 3.21 -2.75
N PHE A 100 -20.76 2.06 -3.44
CA PHE A 100 -19.58 1.31 -3.88
C PHE A 100 -18.71 2.10 -4.87
N SER A 101 -19.25 3.13 -5.53
CA SER A 101 -18.50 4.06 -6.36
C SER A 101 -17.34 4.75 -5.62
N ILE A 102 -17.43 4.95 -4.30
CA ILE A 102 -16.35 5.49 -3.47
C ILE A 102 -15.14 4.55 -3.50
N VAL A 103 -15.39 3.26 -3.24
CA VAL A 103 -14.35 2.22 -3.25
C VAL A 103 -13.79 2.03 -4.67
N ILE A 104 -14.63 2.09 -5.70
CA ILE A 104 -14.15 2.04 -7.10
C ILE A 104 -13.21 3.21 -7.39
N ASN A 105 -13.60 4.45 -7.05
CA ASN A 105 -12.81 5.64 -7.29
C ASN A 105 -11.41 5.56 -6.65
N ASP A 106 -11.32 4.98 -5.45
CA ASP A 106 -10.07 4.98 -4.69
C ASP A 106 -9.13 3.82 -5.03
N TYR A 107 -9.68 2.70 -5.52
CA TYR A 107 -8.91 1.45 -5.66
C TYR A 107 -8.88 0.86 -7.08
N ALA A 108 -9.82 1.19 -7.97
CA ALA A 108 -9.93 0.50 -9.26
C ALA A 108 -8.66 0.63 -10.11
N ASP A 109 -8.15 1.85 -10.28
CA ASP A 109 -6.97 2.10 -11.11
C ASP A 109 -5.72 1.47 -10.50
N LEU A 110 -5.48 1.71 -9.20
CA LEU A 110 -4.36 1.10 -8.47
C LEU A 110 -4.35 -0.42 -8.62
N CYS A 111 -5.50 -1.06 -8.38
CA CYS A 111 -5.59 -2.51 -8.36
C CYS A 111 -5.59 -3.14 -9.73
N LYS A 112 -6.05 -2.43 -10.76
CA LYS A 112 -5.86 -2.85 -12.14
C LYS A 112 -4.38 -2.77 -12.51
N GLU A 113 -3.75 -1.63 -12.31
CA GLU A 113 -2.34 -1.39 -12.66
C GLU A 113 -1.40 -2.35 -11.93
N LEU A 114 -1.63 -2.59 -10.64
CA LEU A 114 -0.84 -3.54 -9.86
C LEU A 114 -0.93 -4.95 -10.44
N MET A 115 -2.13 -5.42 -10.78
CA MET A 115 -2.32 -6.78 -11.29
C MET A 115 -1.85 -6.94 -12.74
N GLU A 116 -1.89 -5.88 -13.54
CA GLU A 116 -1.39 -5.88 -14.92
C GLU A 116 0.15 -5.68 -15.00
N ASN A 117 0.74 -4.93 -14.07
CA ASN A 117 2.16 -4.59 -14.09
C ASN A 117 2.77 -4.47 -12.68
N VAL A 118 2.98 -5.62 -12.04
CA VAL A 118 3.60 -5.72 -10.71
C VAL A 118 4.99 -5.07 -10.66
N GLU A 119 5.78 -5.20 -11.72
CA GLU A 119 7.15 -4.66 -11.77
C GLU A 119 7.14 -3.12 -11.70
N ALA A 120 6.24 -2.46 -12.44
CA ALA A 120 6.10 -1.01 -12.38
C ALA A 120 5.71 -0.54 -10.98
N ARG A 121 4.80 -1.26 -10.31
CA ARG A 121 4.39 -0.92 -8.95
C ARG A 121 5.49 -1.18 -7.92
N HIS A 122 6.27 -2.24 -8.09
CA HIS A 122 7.45 -2.49 -7.26
C HIS A 122 8.50 -1.39 -7.43
N LYS A 123 8.77 -0.97 -8.67
CA LYS A 123 9.68 0.13 -8.99
C LYS A 123 9.22 1.45 -8.39
N TYR A 124 7.91 1.74 -8.43
CA TYR A 124 7.34 2.91 -7.75
C TYR A 124 7.74 2.92 -6.27
N TRP A 125 7.59 1.79 -5.58
CA TRP A 125 7.96 1.71 -4.16
C TRP A 125 9.46 1.83 -3.93
N LEU A 126 10.31 1.25 -4.77
CA LEU A 126 11.76 1.41 -4.68
C LEU A 126 12.23 2.85 -4.87
N GLN A 127 11.49 3.65 -5.65
CA GLN A 127 11.82 5.03 -5.97
C GLN A 127 11.17 6.04 -5.04
N LYS A 128 10.25 5.60 -4.16
CA LYS A 128 9.55 6.48 -3.25
C LYS A 128 10.48 6.85 -2.10
N GLU A 129 10.60 8.17 -1.88
CA GLU A 129 11.28 8.76 -0.73
C GLU A 129 10.22 9.31 0.22
N ASP A 130 10.38 9.09 1.52
CA ASP A 130 9.61 9.83 2.51
C ASP A 130 10.09 11.29 2.46
N ARG A 131 9.23 12.22 2.03
CA ARG A 131 9.52 13.64 2.25
C ARG A 131 9.41 13.90 3.77
N PRO A 132 10.40 14.60 4.37
CA PRO A 132 10.34 15.01 5.76
C PRO A 132 9.15 15.94 6.05
#